data_AF-A0A2V1AZ88-F1
#
_entry.id   AF-A0A2V1AZ88-F1
#
_cell.length_a   1.000
_cell.length_b   1.000
_cell.length_c   1.000
_cell.angle_alpha   90.00
_cell.angle_beta   90.00
_cell.angle_gamma   90.00
#
_symmetry.space_group_name_H-M   'P 1'
#
loop_
_entity.id
_entity.type
_entity.pdbx_description
1 polymer ?
#
loop_
_entity_poly.entity_id
_entity_poly.type
_entity_poly.pdbx_seq_one_letter_code
_entity_poly.pdbx_strand_id
1 'polypeptide(L)'
;MLHGAMDVETFNKALPAFHKLAVEHLTSNVDLHVESNYVKSYSGKWCSFISLRLDQTNLEFVVSYNEFYQEPVLHHLRDHNPGITVDIEQCFPEVHPVLQRTFLFLHQCETKELMQSLEPKSPVRYLVSWFGIYLSYIDAGLSLRVPEQAYTSVLS
;
A
#
# COMPACT_ATOMS: atom_id res chain seq x y z
N MET A 1 -3.11 -16.62 13.75
CA MET A 1 -3.82 -16.47 12.47
C MET A 1 -4.50 -15.12 12.47
N LEU A 2 -4.46 -14.38 11.36
CA LEU A 2 -5.14 -13.09 11.23
C LEU A 2 -6.57 -13.35 10.73
N HIS A 3 -7.60 -12.97 11.50
CA HIS A 3 -9.01 -13.20 11.15
C HIS A 3 -9.57 -12.09 10.23
N GLY A 4 -8.80 -11.65 9.24
CA GLY A 4 -9.18 -10.60 8.28
C GLY A 4 -8.89 -9.16 8.71
N ALA A 5 -8.89 -8.89 10.02
CA ALA A 5 -8.49 -7.61 10.59
C ALA A 5 -7.06 -7.67 11.12
N MET A 6 -6.37 -6.53 11.09
CA MET A 6 -5.03 -6.34 11.62
C MET A 6 -5.08 -5.13 12.55
N ASP A 7 -4.65 -5.25 13.80
CA ASP A 7 -4.57 -4.11 14.71
C ASP A 7 -3.40 -3.16 14.35
N VAL A 8 -3.46 -1.93 14.84
CA VAL A 8 -2.48 -0.88 14.54
C VAL A 8 -1.06 -1.23 15.00
N GLU A 9 -0.90 -1.96 16.11
CA GLU A 9 0.42 -2.34 16.62
C GLU A 9 1.06 -3.38 15.71
N THR A 10 0.29 -4.39 15.32
CA THR A 10 0.67 -5.40 14.35
C THR A 10 1.00 -4.78 12.98
N PHE A 11 0.18 -3.83 12.51
CA PHE A 11 0.44 -3.07 11.29
C PHE A 11 1.77 -2.32 11.37
N ASN A 12 1.97 -1.51 12.42
CA ASN A 12 3.17 -0.70 12.60
C ASN A 12 4.44 -1.56 12.65
N LYS A 13 4.39 -2.73 13.31
CA LYS A 13 5.51 -3.68 13.35
C LYS A 13 5.81 -4.30 11.98
N ALA A 14 4.79 -4.58 11.18
CA ALA A 14 4.92 -5.20 9.87
C ALA A 14 5.33 -4.21 8.77
N LEU A 15 5.00 -2.93 8.92
CA LEU A 15 5.11 -1.90 7.88
C LEU A 15 6.53 -1.74 7.30
N PRO A 16 7.62 -1.73 8.09
CA PRO A 16 8.96 -1.61 7.53
C PRO A 16 9.38 -2.79 6.66
N ALA A 17 9.07 -4.02 7.08
CA ALA A 17 9.36 -5.22 6.30
C ALA A 17 8.52 -5.28 5.04
N PHE A 18 7.22 -4.94 5.13
CA PHE A 18 6.36 -4.76 3.96
C PHE A 18 6.94 -3.74 2.99
N HIS A 19 7.33 -2.55 3.47
CA HIS A 19 7.83 -1.46 2.64
C HIS A 19 9.04 -1.88 1.83
N LYS A 20 10.01 -2.54 2.49
CA LYS A 20 11.20 -3.07 1.82
C LYS A 20 10.82 -4.06 0.71
N LEU A 21 9.97 -5.04 1.02
CA LEU A 21 9.52 -6.03 0.02
C LEU A 21 8.74 -5.39 -1.14
N ALA A 22 7.91 -4.40 -0.84
CA ALA A 22 7.16 -3.68 -1.87
C ALA A 22 8.12 -2.95 -2.82
N VAL A 23 9.10 -2.20 -2.30
CA VAL A 23 10.07 -1.48 -3.14
C VAL A 23 10.93 -2.44 -3.96
N GLU A 24 11.36 -3.57 -3.39
CA GLU A 24 12.26 -4.53 -4.05
C GLU A 24 11.56 -5.39 -5.12
N HIS A 25 10.26 -5.64 -4.99
CA HIS A 25 9.55 -6.63 -5.80
C HIS A 25 8.34 -6.08 -6.57
N LEU A 26 8.14 -4.78 -6.56
CA LEU A 26 7.18 -4.13 -7.43
C LEU A 26 7.71 -4.12 -8.87
N THR A 27 6.84 -4.50 -9.80
CA THR A 27 7.16 -4.67 -11.22
C THR A 27 6.12 -4.00 -12.08
N SER A 28 6.51 -3.69 -13.31
CA SER A 28 5.64 -3.11 -14.33
C SER A 28 5.84 -3.80 -15.67
N ASN A 29 4.87 -3.66 -16.57
CA ASN A 29 5.00 -3.98 -17.99
C ASN A 29 5.73 -2.88 -18.81
N VAL A 30 6.01 -1.73 -18.18
CA VAL A 30 6.80 -0.63 -18.74
C VAL A 30 8.03 -0.33 -17.87
N ASP A 31 8.88 0.59 -18.30
CA ASP A 31 10.08 0.95 -17.54
C ASP A 31 9.67 1.59 -16.21
N LEU A 32 10.14 0.97 -15.12
CA LEU A 32 9.82 1.36 -13.76
C LEU A 32 11.07 1.84 -13.03
N HIS A 33 10.98 3.03 -12.44
CA HIS A 33 12.00 3.58 -11.57
C HIS A 33 11.38 3.98 -10.23
N VAL A 34 11.94 3.47 -9.14
CA VAL A 34 11.59 3.96 -7.80
C VAL A 34 12.37 5.26 -7.56
N GLU A 35 11.66 6.37 -7.36
CA GLU A 35 12.29 7.69 -7.21
C GLU A 35 12.56 8.05 -5.75
N SER A 36 11.55 7.90 -4.89
CA SER A 36 11.63 8.23 -3.46
C SER A 36 10.77 7.26 -2.68
N ASN A 37 11.32 6.71 -1.60
CA ASN A 37 10.58 5.79 -0.74
C ASN A 37 11.06 5.94 0.70
N TYR A 38 10.14 5.86 1.65
CA TYR A 38 10.46 5.88 3.07
C TYR A 38 9.29 5.36 3.92
N VAL A 39 9.61 4.94 5.14
CA VAL A 39 8.64 4.77 6.22
C VAL A 39 8.76 5.95 7.17
N LYS A 40 7.64 6.57 7.50
CA LYS A 40 7.58 7.73 8.40
C LYS A 40 6.57 7.49 9.50
N SER A 41 6.86 8.02 10.69
CA SER A 41 5.90 8.09 11.79
C SER A 41 5.69 9.54 12.24
N TYR A 42 4.46 9.86 12.64
CA TYR A 42 4.10 11.15 13.23
C TYR A 42 3.01 10.93 14.28
N SER A 43 3.26 11.34 15.52
CA SER A 43 2.31 11.20 16.63
C SER A 43 1.72 9.78 16.77
N GLY A 44 2.56 8.75 16.65
CA GLY A 44 2.15 7.35 16.74
C GLY A 44 1.52 6.75 15.48
N LYS A 45 1.21 7.56 14.46
CA LYS A 45 0.70 7.09 13.17
C LYS A 45 1.84 6.86 12.19
N TRP A 46 1.85 5.69 11.54
CA TRP A 46 2.89 5.32 10.58
C TRP A 46 2.35 5.29 9.16
N CYS A 47 3.22 5.60 8.20
CA CYS A 47 2.93 5.38 6.79
C CYS A 47 4.18 4.93 6.01
N SER A 48 3.94 4.12 4.99
CA SER A 48 4.90 3.78 3.94
C SER A 48 4.60 4.66 2.72
N PHE A 49 5.57 5.46 2.28
CA PHE A 49 5.49 6.27 1.07
C PHE A 49 6.36 5.65 -0.02
N ILE A 50 5.82 5.46 -1.22
CA ILE A 50 6.55 4.94 -2.39
C ILE A 50 6.19 5.84 -3.59
N SER A 51 7.18 6.48 -4.19
CA SER A 51 7.06 7.23 -5.44
C SER A 51 7.78 6.51 -6.55
N LEU A 52 7.10 6.38 -7.68
CA LEU A 52 7.54 5.67 -8.87
C LEU A 52 7.42 6.58 -10.07
N ARG A 53 8.27 6.32 -11.06
CA ARG A 53 8.12 6.79 -12.43
C ARG A 53 7.91 5.59 -13.34
N LEU A 54 6.80 5.59 -14.05
CA LEU A 54 6.39 4.62 -15.07
C LEU A 54 6.45 5.33 -16.42
N ASP A 55 7.49 5.08 -17.21
CA ASP A 55 7.84 5.87 -18.39
C ASP A 55 7.87 7.40 -18.10
N GLN A 56 6.82 8.12 -18.49
CA GLN A 56 6.65 9.57 -18.30
C GLN A 56 5.61 9.92 -17.23
N THR A 57 5.01 8.93 -16.57
CA THR A 57 3.98 9.10 -15.55
C THR A 57 4.59 8.95 -14.17
N ASN A 58 4.27 9.85 -13.25
CA ASN A 58 4.63 9.70 -11.83
C ASN A 58 3.47 9.07 -11.06
N LEU A 59 3.78 8.14 -10.17
CA LEU A 59 2.79 7.48 -9.32
C LEU A 59 3.30 7.43 -7.88
N GLU A 60 2.53 8.00 -6.98
CA GLU A 60 2.79 7.96 -5.54
C GLU A 60 1.79 7.04 -4.85
N PHE A 61 2.28 6.27 -3.88
CA PHE A 61 1.49 5.43 -2.99
C PHE A 61 1.80 5.76 -1.54
N VAL A 62 0.76 5.82 -0.72
CA VAL A 62 0.87 5.95 0.72
C VAL A 62 0.03 4.88 1.39
N VAL A 63 0.69 3.93 2.03
CA VAL A 63 0.05 2.90 2.85
C VAL A 63 0.08 3.38 4.30
N SER A 64 -1.09 3.53 4.90
CA SER A 64 -1.25 3.88 6.31
C SER A 64 -2.36 3.03 6.94
N TYR A 65 -2.82 3.39 8.13
CA TYR A 65 -3.79 2.60 8.89
C TYR A 65 -5.00 3.45 9.27
N ASN A 66 -6.19 2.87 9.10
CA ASN A 66 -7.45 3.47 9.53
C ASN A 66 -7.92 2.78 10.82
N GLU A 67 -7.89 3.54 11.92
CA GLU A 67 -8.24 3.04 13.26
C GLU A 67 -9.73 2.72 13.43
N PHE A 68 -10.61 3.35 12.65
CA PHE A 68 -12.05 3.13 12.74
C PHE A 68 -12.42 1.76 12.15
N TYR A 69 -11.89 1.45 10.98
CA TYR A 69 -12.15 0.18 10.29
C TYR A 69 -11.16 -0.93 10.65
N GLN A 70 -10.06 -0.59 11.33
CA GLN A 70 -9.00 -1.51 11.74
C GLN A 70 -8.29 -2.21 10.57
N GLU A 71 -7.98 -1.43 9.54
CA GLU A 71 -7.48 -1.93 8.25
C GLU A 71 -6.37 -1.03 7.69
N PRO A 72 -5.44 -1.58 6.88
CA PRO A 72 -4.55 -0.76 6.08
C PRO A 72 -5.35 0.00 5.01
N VAL A 73 -4.87 1.19 4.68
CA VAL A 73 -5.49 2.06 3.67
C VAL A 73 -4.48 2.50 2.64
N LEU A 74 -4.94 2.65 1.41
CA LEU A 74 -4.13 3.07 0.29
C LEU A 74 -4.57 4.44 -0.19
N HIS A 75 -3.64 5.38 -0.12
CA HIS A 75 -3.76 6.63 -0.84
C HIS A 75 -2.83 6.60 -2.03
N HIS A 76 -3.21 7.26 -3.12
CA HIS A 76 -2.38 7.37 -4.30
C HIS A 76 -2.51 8.72 -4.99
N LEU A 77 -1.54 9.05 -5.84
CA LEU A 77 -1.57 10.18 -6.75
C LEU A 77 -0.89 9.80 -8.05
N ARG A 78 -1.50 10.19 -9.17
CA ARG A 78 -0.86 10.17 -10.50
C ARG A 78 -0.46 11.59 -10.87
N ASP A 79 0.77 11.77 -11.33
CA ASP A 79 1.34 13.05 -11.77
C ASP A 79 1.16 14.20 -10.76
N HIS A 80 1.21 13.86 -9.47
CA HIS A 80 0.98 14.76 -8.34
C HIS A 80 -0.37 15.53 -8.39
N ASN A 81 -1.33 15.01 -9.16
CA ASN A 81 -2.60 15.70 -9.42
C ASN A 81 -3.77 14.98 -8.75
N PRO A 82 -4.30 15.50 -7.62
CA PRO A 82 -5.47 14.94 -6.95
C PRO A 82 -6.79 15.21 -7.70
N GLY A 83 -6.76 16.02 -8.77
CA GLY A 83 -7.93 16.39 -9.57
C GLY A 83 -8.15 15.50 -10.80
N ILE A 84 -7.27 14.53 -11.07
CA ILE A 84 -7.54 13.51 -12.09
C ILE A 84 -8.65 12.63 -11.54
N THR A 85 -9.85 12.73 -12.13
CA THR A 85 -10.90 11.73 -11.98
C THR A 85 -10.35 10.41 -12.46
N VAL A 86 -9.96 9.57 -11.52
CA VAL A 86 -9.75 8.15 -11.79
C VAL A 86 -11.16 7.58 -11.98
N ASP A 87 -11.39 6.81 -13.04
CA ASP A 87 -12.68 6.15 -13.36
C ASP A 87 -13.13 5.13 -12.29
N ILE A 88 -12.48 5.11 -11.14
CA ILE A 88 -12.85 4.30 -10.00
C ILE A 88 -13.84 5.13 -9.19
N GLU A 89 -15.12 4.77 -9.24
CA GLU A 89 -16.22 5.34 -8.43
C GLU A 89 -15.98 5.27 -6.90
N GLN A 90 -14.82 4.77 -6.47
CA GLN A 90 -14.44 4.50 -5.09
C GLN A 90 -13.20 5.30 -4.62
N CYS A 91 -12.66 6.21 -5.43
CA CYS A 91 -11.58 7.10 -5.01
C CYS A 91 -12.11 8.51 -4.67
N PHE A 92 -11.73 9.05 -3.51
CA PHE A 92 -12.05 10.45 -3.17
C PHE A 92 -10.84 11.21 -2.61
N PRO A 93 -10.76 12.54 -2.81
CA PRO A 93 -9.69 13.34 -2.27
C PRO A 93 -9.74 13.40 -0.73
N GLU A 94 -8.62 13.10 -0.08
CA GLU A 94 -8.46 13.16 1.39
C GLU A 94 -7.09 13.74 1.75
N VAL A 95 -7.01 14.50 2.86
CA VAL A 95 -5.73 14.97 3.42
C VAL A 95 -5.11 13.86 4.27
N HIS A 96 -4.00 13.30 3.81
CA HIS A 96 -3.36 12.18 4.50
C HIS A 96 -2.88 12.58 5.91
N PRO A 97 -3.20 11.80 6.96
CA PRO A 97 -2.98 12.20 8.36
C PRO A 97 -1.52 12.38 8.76
N VAL A 98 -0.58 11.66 8.12
CA VAL A 98 0.87 11.78 8.41
C VAL A 98 1.57 12.80 7.50
N LEU A 99 1.29 12.78 6.19
CA LEU A 99 1.98 13.61 5.20
C LEU A 99 1.38 15.00 5.04
N GLN A 100 0.16 15.24 5.54
CA GLN A 100 -0.52 16.54 5.48
C GLN A 100 -0.61 17.10 4.05
N ARG A 101 -0.78 16.20 3.08
CA ARG A 101 -0.97 16.48 1.64
C ARG A 101 -2.25 15.79 1.19
N THR A 102 -2.92 16.36 0.19
CA THR A 102 -4.10 15.74 -0.42
C THR A 102 -3.68 14.60 -1.33
N PHE A 103 -4.28 13.43 -1.15
CA PHE A 103 -4.15 12.28 -2.03
C PHE A 103 -5.55 11.79 -2.43
N LEU A 104 -5.62 10.87 -3.39
CA LEU A 104 -6.82 10.08 -3.63
C LEU A 104 -6.82 8.88 -2.71
N PHE A 105 -7.79 8.82 -1.80
CA PHE A 105 -8.03 7.67 -0.94
C PHE A 105 -8.86 6.64 -1.69
N LEU A 106 -8.37 5.41 -1.79
CA LEU A 106 -9.12 4.28 -2.34
C LEU A 106 -9.95 3.64 -1.23
N HIS A 107 -11.28 3.70 -1.36
CA HIS A 107 -12.18 3.18 -0.34
C HIS A 107 -12.02 1.66 -0.16
N GLN A 108 -11.85 1.26 1.09
CA GLN A 108 -11.50 -0.11 1.49
C GLN A 108 -12.67 -1.10 1.55
N CYS A 109 -13.63 -1.03 0.60
CA CYS A 109 -14.75 -1.96 0.57
C CYS A 109 -14.27 -3.42 0.50
N GLU A 110 -14.89 -4.31 1.30
CA GLU A 110 -14.68 -5.76 1.26
C GLU A 110 -13.26 -6.25 1.60
N THR A 111 -12.39 -5.36 2.13
CA THR A 111 -11.01 -5.72 2.52
C THR A 111 -10.99 -6.88 3.51
N LYS A 112 -11.86 -6.82 4.52
CA LYS A 112 -11.95 -7.86 5.54
C LYS A 112 -12.32 -9.21 4.93
N GLU A 113 -13.40 -9.28 4.16
CA GLU A 113 -13.90 -10.49 3.53
C GLU A 113 -12.85 -11.09 2.58
N LEU A 114 -12.23 -10.22 1.76
CA LEU A 114 -11.16 -10.61 0.84
C LEU A 114 -9.98 -11.21 1.60
N MET A 115 -9.46 -10.52 2.62
CA MET A 115 -8.29 -10.96 3.36
C MET A 115 -8.57 -12.17 4.26
N GLN A 116 -9.82 -12.39 4.68
CA GLN A 116 -10.24 -13.63 5.32
C GLN A 116 -10.11 -14.81 4.36
N SER A 117 -10.54 -14.67 3.10
CA SER A 117 -10.47 -15.76 2.12
C SER A 117 -9.03 -16.18 1.76
N LEU A 118 -8.08 -15.26 1.88
CA LEU A 118 -6.67 -15.49 1.54
C LEU A 118 -5.86 -16.13 2.69
N GLU A 119 -6.40 -16.11 3.92
CA GLU A 119 -5.78 -16.67 5.12
C GLU A 119 -4.26 -16.36 5.25
N PRO A 120 -3.84 -15.08 5.25
CA PRO A 120 -2.43 -14.73 5.25
C PRO A 120 -1.72 -15.25 6.51
N LYS A 121 -0.59 -15.93 6.28
CA LYS A 121 0.17 -16.62 7.34
C LYS A 121 0.92 -15.68 8.28
N SER A 122 1.13 -14.43 7.90
CA SER A 122 1.80 -13.41 8.73
C SER A 122 1.32 -12.00 8.39
N PRO A 123 1.54 -11.00 9.28
CA PRO A 123 1.20 -9.60 9.02
C PRO A 123 1.87 -9.02 7.77
N VAL A 124 3.14 -9.35 7.53
CA VAL A 124 3.85 -8.88 6.33
C VAL A 124 3.22 -9.48 5.07
N ARG A 125 2.87 -10.77 5.09
CA ARG A 125 2.17 -11.41 3.97
C ARG A 125 0.78 -10.83 3.74
N TYR A 126 0.07 -10.50 4.81
CA TYR A 126 -1.20 -9.78 4.72
C TYR A 126 -1.01 -8.49 3.93
N LEU A 127 -0.04 -7.63 4.31
CA LEU A 127 0.18 -6.34 3.66
C LEU A 127 0.65 -6.49 2.21
N VAL A 128 1.52 -7.46 1.91
CA VAL A 128 1.95 -7.75 0.54
C VAL A 128 0.78 -8.20 -0.34
N SER A 129 -0.04 -9.14 0.14
CA SER A 129 -1.21 -9.62 -0.60
C SER A 129 -2.25 -8.52 -0.80
N TRP A 130 -2.57 -7.79 0.28
CA TRP A 130 -3.50 -6.65 0.23
C TRP A 130 -3.03 -5.60 -0.76
N PHE A 131 -1.78 -5.13 -0.64
CA PHE A 131 -1.23 -4.09 -1.52
C PHE A 131 -1.15 -4.56 -2.97
N GLY A 132 -0.75 -5.82 -3.21
CA GLY A 132 -0.71 -6.41 -4.55
C GLY A 132 -2.08 -6.43 -5.25
N ILE A 133 -3.15 -6.69 -4.52
CA ILE A 133 -4.53 -6.62 -5.05
C ILE A 133 -4.94 -5.16 -5.28
N TYR A 134 -4.61 -4.28 -4.34
CA TYR A 134 -4.98 -2.86 -4.44
C TYR A 134 -4.25 -2.13 -5.57
N LEU A 135 -3.02 -2.53 -5.89
CA LEU A 135 -2.26 -2.00 -7.03
C LEU A 135 -2.97 -2.20 -8.36
N SER A 136 -3.62 -3.36 -8.58
CA SER A 136 -4.26 -3.67 -9.85
C SER A 136 -5.51 -2.82 -10.11
N TYR A 137 -6.13 -2.27 -9.07
CA TYR A 137 -7.19 -1.26 -9.22
C TYR A 137 -6.63 0.08 -9.70
N ILE A 138 -5.42 0.45 -9.30
CA ILE A 138 -4.82 1.75 -9.61
C ILE A 138 -4.11 1.76 -10.97
N ASP A 139 -3.38 0.69 -11.27
CA ASP A 139 -2.70 0.52 -12.55
C ASP A 139 -2.55 -0.97 -12.89
N ALA A 140 -3.20 -1.41 -13.97
CA ALA A 140 -3.17 -2.80 -14.41
C ALA A 140 -1.78 -3.27 -14.89
N GLY A 141 -0.88 -2.34 -15.19
CA GLY A 141 0.51 -2.63 -15.55
C GLY A 141 1.37 -3.00 -14.35
N LEU A 142 0.96 -2.63 -13.12
CA LEU A 142 1.71 -2.90 -11.91
C LEU A 142 1.39 -4.26 -11.30
N SER A 143 2.42 -4.92 -10.79
CA SER A 143 2.25 -6.12 -9.96
C SER A 143 3.30 -6.23 -8.87
N LEU A 144 2.89 -6.77 -7.71
CA LEU A 144 3.79 -7.10 -6.61
C LEU A 144 3.93 -8.62 -6.50
N ARG A 145 5.13 -9.14 -6.79
CA ARG A 145 5.42 -10.58 -6.76
C ARG A 145 6.63 -10.87 -5.90
N VAL A 146 6.37 -11.10 -4.60
CA VAL A 146 7.43 -11.39 -3.62
C VAL A 146 7.72 -12.90 -3.60
N PRO A 147 8.96 -13.34 -3.89
CA PRO A 147 9.32 -14.75 -3.82
C PRO A 147 9.36 -15.25 -2.38
N GLU A 148 9.01 -16.52 -2.15
CA GLU A 148 8.90 -17.10 -0.80
C GLU A 148 10.16 -16.91 0.07
N GLN A 149 11.34 -17.01 -0.54
CA GLN A 149 12.63 -16.82 0.11
C GLN A 149 12.86 -15.39 0.65
N ALA A 150 12.23 -14.38 0.05
CA ALA A 150 12.38 -12.99 0.48
C ALA A 150 11.69 -12.72 1.82
N TYR A 151 10.65 -13.48 2.17
CA TYR A 151 10.01 -13.32 3.49
C TYR A 151 10.91 -13.75 4.65
N THR A 152 11.83 -14.68 4.42
CA THR A 152 12.73 -15.18 5.47
C THR A 152 13.82 -14.16 5.82
N SER A 153 14.26 -13.35 4.85
CA SER A 153 15.35 -12.39 5.03
C SER A 153 14.95 -11.07 5.70
N VAL A 154 13.65 -10.80 5.83
CA VAL A 154 13.11 -9.63 6.56
C VAL A 154 12.50 -9.97 7.92
N LEU A 155 12.38 -11.26 8.26
CA LEU A 155 11.91 -11.74 9.56
C LEU A 155 13.05 -12.18 10.49
N SER A 156 14.29 -12.20 10.00
CA SER A 156 15.52 -12.46 10.74
C SER A 156 16.13 -11.17 11.30
#